data_AF-A0A9W4WWF9-F1
#
_entry.id   AF-A0A9W4WWF9-F1
#
_cell.length_a   1.000
_cell.length_b   1.000
_cell.length_c   1.000
_cell.angle_alpha   90.00
_cell.angle_beta   90.00
_cell.angle_gamma   90.00
#
_symmetry.space_group_name_H-M   'P 1'
#
loop_
_entity.id
_entity.type
_entity.pdbx_description
1 polymer ?
#
loop_
_entity_poly.entity_id
_entity_poly.type
_entity_poly.pdbx_seq_one_letter_code
_entity_poly.pdbx_strand_id
1 'polypeptide(L)' 'DEDWEQHIREKTTSSFHPCGTVKMAPESQGGCVNHRHQVYGTKNLRVVDASIFPIIPNGNLNAPVAMLIV' A
#
# COMPACT_ATOMS: atom_id res chain seq x y z
N ASP A 1 15.14 15.43 23.75
CA ASP A 1 14.63 15.24 22.37
C ASP A 1 15.69 14.65 21.46
N GLU A 2 16.88 15.25 21.39
CA GLU A 2 18.02 14.74 20.58
C GLU A 2 18.37 13.26 20.87
N ASP A 3 18.46 12.86 22.14
CA ASP A 3 18.74 11.47 22.51
C ASP A 3 17.68 10.48 21.98
N TRP A 4 16.40 10.88 22.01
CA TRP A 4 15.30 10.07 21.49
C TRP A 4 15.32 9.98 19.97
N GLU A 5 15.65 11.08 19.28
CA GLU A 5 15.80 11.07 17.82
C GLU A 5 16.94 10.17 17.38
N GLN A 6 18.09 10.24 18.06
CA GLN A 6 19.23 9.37 17.78
C GLN A 6 18.86 7.90 18.00
N HIS A 7 18.20 7.59 19.12
CA HIS A 7 17.73 6.23 19.41
C HIS A 7 16.80 5.69 18.31
N ILE A 8 15.84 6.50 17.86
CA ILE A 8 14.91 6.13 16.78
C ILE A 8 15.69 5.86 15.48
N ARG A 9 16.62 6.73 15.08
CA ARG A 9 17.42 6.53 13.85
C ARG A 9 18.22 5.22 13.89
N GLU A 10 18.78 4.86 15.03
CA GLU A 10 19.62 3.66 15.17
C GLU A 10 18.82 2.36 15.32
N LYS A 11 17.61 2.41 15.88
CA LYS A 11 16.84 1.22 16.25
C LYS A 11 15.59 0.96 15.40
N THR A 12 15.17 1.92 14.58
CA THR A 12 13.98 1.75 13.73
C THR A 12 14.16 0.61 12.75
N THR A 13 13.12 -0.22 12.63
CA THR A 13 13.02 -1.27 11.62
C THR A 13 11.63 -1.24 11.00
N SER A 14 11.49 -1.91 9.86
CA SER A 14 10.18 -2.08 9.23
C SER A 14 9.30 -2.97 10.09
N SER A 15 8.02 -2.61 10.21
CA SER A 15 6.98 -3.51 10.74
C SER A 15 6.52 -4.55 9.70
N PHE A 16 7.22 -4.65 8.56
CA PHE A 16 6.89 -5.56 7.45
C PHE A 16 5.50 -5.33 6.85
N HIS A 17 5.05 -4.07 6.80
CA HIS A 17 3.81 -3.65 6.15
C HIS A 17 4.05 -2.81 4.88
N PRO A 18 4.77 -3.31 3.85
CA PRO A 18 4.91 -2.59 2.59
C PRO A 18 3.56 -2.54 1.85
N CYS A 19 3.18 -1.36 1.36
CA CYS A 19 1.97 -1.15 0.56
C CYS A 19 2.12 0.04 -0.39
N GLY A 20 1.14 0.25 -1.26
CA GLY A 20 0.99 1.50 -2.02
C GLY A 20 1.85 1.68 -3.27
N THR A 21 2.62 0.65 -3.68
CA THR A 21 3.46 0.70 -4.90
C THR A 21 2.67 0.65 -6.20
N VAL A 22 1.41 0.20 -6.18
CA VAL A 22 0.47 0.17 -7.33
C VAL A 22 -0.82 0.90 -6.94
N LYS A 23 -0.66 2.15 -6.48
CA LYS A 23 -1.70 2.95 -5.85
C LYS A 23 -3.05 2.92 -6.58
N MET A 24 -4.11 2.55 -5.87
CA MET A 24 -5.50 2.71 -6.34
C MET A 24 -5.95 4.16 -6.15
N ALA A 25 -6.01 4.90 -7.25
CA ALA A 25 -6.40 6.30 -7.30
C ALA A 25 -6.75 6.69 -8.76
N PRO A 26 -7.32 7.88 -9.02
CA PRO A 26 -7.42 8.39 -10.39
C PRO A 26 -6.05 8.49 -11.07
N GLU A 27 -5.97 8.24 -12.38
CA GLU A 27 -4.72 8.41 -13.17
C GLU A 27 -4.12 9.81 -13.00
N SER A 28 -4.97 10.85 -12.93
CA SER A 28 -4.55 12.24 -12.71
C SER A 28 -3.87 12.49 -11.35
N GLN A 29 -3.96 11.55 -10.41
CA GLN A 29 -3.32 11.59 -9.09
C GLN A 29 -2.19 10.55 -8.96
N GLY A 30 -1.70 10.03 -10.09
CA GLY A 30 -0.66 9.00 -10.13
C GLY A 30 -1.16 7.60 -9.78
N GLY A 31 -2.46 7.33 -9.96
CA GLY A 31 -3.01 6.00 -9.75
C GLY A 31 -2.58 5.00 -10.82
N CYS A 32 -2.38 3.75 -10.42
CA CYS A 32 -2.01 2.63 -11.30
C CYS A 32 -3.20 1.70 -11.59
N VAL A 33 -4.18 1.64 -10.69
CA VAL A 33 -5.40 0.84 -10.83
C VAL A 33 -6.65 1.63 -10.48
N ASN A 34 -7.79 1.27 -11.08
CA ASN A 34 -9.09 1.82 -10.74
C ASN A 34 -9.74 1.11 -9.52
N HIS A 35 -10.93 1.55 -9.11
CA HIS A 35 -11.70 0.96 -7.99
C HIS A 35 -12.14 -0.50 -8.19
N ARG A 36 -11.92 -1.06 -9.38
CA ARG A 36 -12.15 -2.49 -9.69
C ARG A 36 -10.83 -3.25 -9.77
N HIS A 37 -9.73 -2.67 -9.29
CA HIS A 37 -8.39 -3.24 -9.29
C HIS A 37 -7.80 -3.45 -10.69
N GLN A 38 -8.37 -2.83 -11.73
CA GLN A 38 -7.90 -2.99 -13.11
C GLN A 38 -6.75 -2.03 -13.40
N VAL A 39 -5.68 -2.55 -14.00
CA VAL A 39 -4.48 -1.76 -14.33
C VAL A 39 -4.76 -0.86 -15.53
N TYR A 40 -4.49 0.43 -15.37
CA TYR A 40 -4.66 1.42 -16.42
C TYR A 40 -3.79 1.11 -17.65
N GLY A 41 -4.30 1.41 -18.85
CA GLY A 41 -3.59 1.14 -20.11
C GLY A 41 -3.49 -0.34 -20.52
N THR A 42 -4.09 -1.27 -19.76
CA THR A 42 -4.04 -2.71 -20.04
C THR A 42 -5.43 -3.31 -20.24
N LYS A 43 -5.48 -4.58 -20.67
CA LYS A 43 -6.71 -5.37 -20.76
C LYS A 43 -6.54 -6.65 -19.95
N ASN A 44 -7.60 -7.05 -19.24
CA ASN A 44 -7.66 -8.31 -18.48
C ASN A 44 -6.56 -8.50 -17.41
N LEU A 45 -5.97 -7.41 -16.88
CA LEU A 45 -4.99 -7.46 -15.79
C LEU A 45 -5.54 -6.74 -14.55
N ARG A 46 -5.37 -7.37 -13.38
CA ARG A 46 -5.70 -6.80 -12.07
C ARG A 46 -4.58 -7.03 -11.06
N VAL A 47 -4.48 -6.15 -10.08
CA VAL A 47 -3.58 -6.29 -8.94
C VAL A 47 -4.42 -6.36 -7.67
N VAL A 48 -4.26 -7.43 -6.88
CA VAL A 48 -5.16 -7.77 -5.75
C VAL A 48 -4.34 -8.11 -4.51
N ASP A 49 -3.38 -7.25 -4.19
CA ASP A 49 -2.51 -7.36 -3.02
C ASP A 49 -2.36 -6.00 -2.31
N ALA A 50 -1.52 -5.91 -1.29
CA ALA A 50 -1.35 -4.68 -0.51
C ALA A 50 -0.82 -3.48 -1.32
N SER A 51 -0.21 -3.70 -2.49
CA SER A 51 0.34 -2.62 -3.31
C SER A 51 -0.72 -1.61 -3.76
N ILE A 52 -2.00 -2.00 -3.80
CA ILE A 52 -3.08 -1.11 -4.24
C ILE A 52 -3.51 -0.10 -3.19
N PHE A 53 -3.22 -0.32 -1.91
CA PHE A 53 -3.71 0.55 -0.85
C PHE A 53 -3.11 1.94 -0.97
N PRO A 54 -3.92 3.01 -1.14
CA PRO A 54 -3.40 4.36 -1.32
C PRO A 54 -2.80 4.96 -0.03
N ILE A 55 -3.18 4.40 1.13
CA ILE A 55 -2.69 4.73 2.46
C ILE A 55 -2.61 3.41 3.24
N ILE A 56 -1.56 3.22 4.05
CA ILE A 56 -1.43 2.04 4.92
C ILE A 56 -2.69 1.95 5.82
N PRO A 57 -3.48 0.86 5.73
CA PRO A 57 -4.60 0.65 6.65
C PRO A 57 -4.13 0.55 8.10
N ASN A 58 -4.97 1.02 9.03
CA ASN A 58 -4.70 0.84 10.46
C ASN A 58 -4.86 -0.64 10.85
N GLY A 59 -3.75 -1.29 11.12
CA GLY A 59 -3.71 -2.70 11.55
C GLY A 59 -2.71 -3.53 10.75
N ASN A 60 -2.78 -4.84 10.93
CA ASN A 60 -1.97 -5.80 10.16
C ASN A 60 -2.52 -5.92 8.74
N LEU A 61 -1.67 -5.81 7.71
CA LEU A 61 -2.06 -5.85 6.29
C LEU A 61 -2.67 -7.19 5.85
N ASN A 62 -2.48 -8.27 6.60
CA ASN A 62 -3.06 -9.58 6.27
C ASN A 62 -4.59 -9.52 6.14
N ALA A 63 -5.27 -8.92 7.13
CA ALA A 63 -6.73 -8.81 7.14
C ALA A 63 -7.30 -8.00 5.95
N PRO A 64 -6.85 -6.76 5.65
CA PRO A 64 -7.36 -6.01 4.51
C PRO A 64 -7.00 -6.65 3.17
N VAL A 65 -5.85 -7.32 3.02
CA VAL A 65 -5.53 -8.05 1.78
C VAL A 65 -6.46 -9.24 1.58
N ALA A 66 -6.72 -10.03 2.62
CA ALA A 66 -7.64 -11.16 2.55
C ALA A 66 -9.07 -10.73 2.13
N MET A 67 -9.52 -9.55 2.57
CA MET A 67 -10.82 -8.97 2.20
C MET A 67 -10.91 -8.57 0.71
N LEU A 68 -9.80 -8.39 -0.02
CA LEU A 68 -9.84 -8.05 -1.45
C LEU A 68 -10.30 -9.22 -2.35
N ILE A 69 -10.23 -10.44 -1.82
CA ILE A 69 -10.47 -11.70 -2.56
C ILE A 69 -11.90 -12.23 -2.36
N VAL A 70 -12.69 -11.57 -1.49
CA VAL A 70 -14.09 -11.93 -1.18
C VAL A 70 -15.05 -11.01 -1.93
#